data_AF-A0A0G3EQ87-F1
#
_entry.id   AF-A0A0G3EQ87-F1
#
_cell.length_a   1.000
_cell.length_b   1.000
_cell.length_c   1.000
_cell.angle_alpha   90.00
_cell.angle_beta   90.00
_cell.angle_gamma   90.00
#
_symmetry.space_group_name_H-M   'P 1'
#
loop_
_entity.id
_entity.type
_entity.pdbx_description
1 polymer ?
#
loop_
_entity_poly.entity_id
_entity_poly.type
_entity_poly.pdbx_seq_one_letter_code
_entity_poly.pdbx_strand_id
1 'polypeptide(L)' 'MRNPILASFAAKLVPYCGLGRGLLRAIRAWPQIELTDGRAGNLFRAIVIRLSVLEAREELP' A
#
# COMPACT_ATOMS: atom_id res chain seq x y z
N MET A 1 -13.85 -8.76 -5.78
CA MET A 1 -13.56 -7.38 -6.21
C MET A 1 -14.63 -6.46 -5.64
N ARG A 2 -14.27 -5.41 -4.87
CA ARG A 2 -15.25 -4.63 -4.08
C ARG A 2 -16.10 -3.65 -4.90
N ASN A 3 -15.55 -3.09 -5.99
CA ASN A 3 -16.33 -2.25 -6.91
C ASN A 3 -15.85 -2.45 -8.37
N PRO A 4 -16.64 -3.14 -9.21
CA PRO A 4 -16.28 -3.41 -10.60
C PRO A 4 -16.36 -2.16 -11.49
N ILE A 5 -17.23 -1.20 -11.16
CA ILE A 5 -17.40 0.06 -11.93
C ILE A 5 -16.17 0.94 -11.73
N LEU A 6 -15.78 1.23 -10.49
CA LEU A 6 -14.61 2.08 -10.21
C LEU A 6 -13.33 1.53 -10.86
N ALA A 7 -13.16 0.21 -10.85
CA ALA A 7 -11.98 -0.41 -11.43
C ALA A 7 -11.95 -0.42 -12.96
N SER A 8 -13.12 -0.44 -13.62
CA SER A 8 -13.17 -0.31 -15.09
C SER A 8 -12.71 1.08 -15.55
N PHE A 9 -12.89 2.10 -14.72
CA PHE A 9 -12.41 3.46 -14.98
C PHE A 9 -10.98 3.72 -14.49
N ALA A 10 -10.49 2.97 -13.50
CA ALA A 10 -9.15 3.18 -12.92
C ALA A 10 -8.02 3.13 -13.96
N ALA A 11 -8.13 2.29 -14.99
CA ALA A 11 -7.16 2.21 -16.07
C ALA A 11 -7.09 3.47 -16.94
N LYS A 12 -8.20 4.21 -17.04
CA LYS A 12 -8.34 5.41 -17.89
C LYS A 12 -8.06 6.71 -17.13
N LEU A 13 -8.30 6.71 -15.81
CA LEU A 13 -8.29 7.93 -15.00
C LEU A 13 -6.99 8.14 -14.21
N VAL A 14 -6.29 7.06 -13.83
CA VAL A 14 -5.13 7.16 -12.94
C VAL A 14 -3.85 7.25 -13.79
N PRO A 15 -2.95 8.22 -13.52
CA PRO A 15 -1.67 8.36 -14.23
C PRO A 15 -0.77 7.12 -14.16
N TYR A 16 -1.04 6.24 -13.19
CA TYR A 16 -0.29 5.02 -12.96
C TYR A 16 -0.87 3.85 -13.78
N CYS A 17 -0.34 3.67 -14.98
CA CYS A 17 -0.66 2.56 -15.86
C CYS A 17 -0.27 1.21 -15.22
N GLY A 18 -1.27 0.38 -14.93
CA GLY A 18 -1.10 -0.99 -14.45
C GLY A 18 -1.99 -1.31 -13.25
N LEU A 19 -3.25 -1.61 -13.54
CA LEU A 19 -4.13 -2.32 -12.61
C LEU A 19 -3.39 -3.55 -12.06
N GLY A 20 -3.33 -3.67 -10.73
CA GLY A 20 -2.67 -4.79 -10.05
C GLY A 20 -1.14 -4.74 -9.95
N ARG A 21 -0.44 -3.86 -10.67
CA ARG A 21 1.04 -3.74 -10.56
C ARG A 21 1.50 -2.81 -9.46
N GLY A 22 0.64 -1.90 -8.99
CA GLY A 22 0.98 -0.93 -7.93
C GLY A 22 1.37 -1.56 -6.61
N LEU A 23 0.64 -2.60 -6.20
CA LEU A 23 0.91 -3.31 -4.94
C LEU A 23 2.28 -3.99 -4.95
N LEU A 24 2.61 -4.68 -6.04
CA LEU A 24 3.92 -5.35 -6.20
C LEU A 24 5.07 -4.34 -6.17
N ARG A 25 4.89 -3.15 -6.79
CA ARG A 25 5.89 -2.07 -6.71
C ARG A 25 6.06 -1.55 -5.29
N ALA A 26 4.95 -1.36 -4.57
CA ALA A 26 4.98 -0.90 -3.17
C ALA A 26 5.71 -1.89 -2.26
N ILE A 27 5.43 -3.19 -2.38
CA ILE A 27 6.11 -4.25 -1.60
C ILE A 27 7.61 -4.29 -1.94
N ARG A 28 7.99 -4.13 -3.20
CA ARG A 28 9.40 -4.09 -3.61
C ARG A 28 10.14 -2.87 -3.06
N ALA A 29 9.50 -1.70 -3.05
CA ALA A 29 10.12 -0.46 -2.58
C ALA A 29 10.13 -0.34 -1.05
N TRP A 30 9.13 -0.91 -0.37
CA TRP A 30 9.02 -0.98 1.09
C TRP A 30 8.75 -2.42 1.55
N PRO A 31 9.80 -3.23 1.75
CA PRO A 31 9.66 -4.63 2.17
C PRO A 31 8.97 -4.80 3.53
N GLN A 32 9.03 -3.79 4.40
CA GLN A 32 8.42 -3.80 5.74
C GLN A 32 6.98 -3.29 5.75
N ILE A 33 6.31 -3.18 4.59
CA ILE A 33 4.92 -2.75 4.55
C ILE A 33 4.00 -3.83 5.15
N GLU A 34 3.17 -3.45 6.11
CA GLU A 34 2.14 -4.32 6.68
C GLU A 34 0.81 -4.07 5.97
N LEU A 35 0.17 -5.13 5.49
CA LEU A 35 -1.10 -5.07 4.77
C LEU A 35 -2.14 -5.95 5.46
N THR A 36 -3.22 -5.32 5.94
CA THR A 36 -4.26 -5.99 6.76
C THR A 36 -5.65 -5.77 6.14
N ASP A 37 -6.34 -6.88 5.82
CA ASP A 37 -7.71 -6.89 5.26
C ASP A 37 -8.74 -7.20 6.36
N GLY A 38 -9.31 -6.14 6.96
CA GLY A 38 -10.37 -6.21 7.95
C GLY A 38 -11.75 -6.32 7.30
N ARG A 39 -12.16 -7.53 6.90
CA ARG A 39 -13.43 -7.76 6.19
C ARG A 39 -14.67 -7.40 6.99
N ALA A 40 -14.68 -7.72 8.29
CA ALA A 40 -15.79 -7.43 9.18
C ALA A 40 -16.10 -5.93 9.27
N GLY A 41 -15.08 -5.07 9.23
CA GLY A 41 -15.22 -3.61 9.28
C GLY A 41 -15.19 -2.91 7.92
N ASN A 42 -15.20 -3.65 6.80
CA ASN A 42 -14.97 -3.10 5.45
C ASN A 42 -13.68 -2.23 5.36
N LEU A 43 -12.66 -2.58 6.15
CA LEU A 43 -11.44 -1.80 6.30
C LEU A 43 -10.26 -2.50 5.64
N PHE A 44 -9.48 -1.76 4.86
CA PHE A 44 -8.16 -2.19 4.41
C PHE A 44 -7.12 -1.22 4.97
N ARG A 45 -6.09 -1.76 5.63
CA ARG A 45 -5.02 -0.98 6.24
C ARG A 45 -3.70 -1.32 5.56
N ALA A 46 -2.92 -0.28 5.24
CA ALA A 46 -1.54 -0.40 4.79
C ALA A 46 -0.66 0.48 5.69
N ILE A 47 0.29 -0.14 6.40
CA ILE A 47 1.22 0.55 7.30
C ILE A 47 2.60 0.50 6.66
N VAL A 48 3.18 1.65 6.36
CA VAL A 48 4.54 1.75 5.81
C VAL A 48 5.48 2.17 6.93
N ILE A 49 6.41 1.28 7.28
CA ILE A 49 7.46 1.56 8.26
C ILE A 49 8.59 2.33 7.58
N ARG A 50 9.01 3.43 8.20
CA ARG A 50 10.13 4.27 7.73
C ARG A 50 11.38 3.91 8.52
N LEU A 51 12.23 3.02 7.98
CA LEU A 51 13.46 2.57 8.67
C LEU A 51 14.37 3.73 9.08
N SER A 52 14.54 4.75 8.23
CA SER A 52 15.41 5.90 8.52
C SER A 52 15.05 6.65 9.81
N VAL A 53 13.78 6.57 10.24
CA VAL A 53 13.30 7.19 11.48
C VAL A 53 13.46 6.25 12.67
N LEU A 54 13.51 4.93 12.43
CA LEU A 54 13.75 3.94 13.47
C LEU A 54 15.23 3.90 13.85
N GLU A 55 16.12 3.90 12.86
CA GLU A 55 17.57 3.98 13.04
C GLU A 55 17.98 5.26 13.79
N ALA A 56 17.40 6.41 13.41
CA ALA A 56 17.60 7.68 14.11
C ALA A 56 17.07 7.72 15.56
N ARG A 57 16.20 6.78 15.95
CA ARG A 57 15.70 6.65 17.33
C ARG A 57 16.52 5.67 18.16
N GLU A 58 17.21 4.72 17.54
CA GLU A 58 18.15 3.81 18.20
C GLU A 58 19.52 4.49 18.47
N GLU A 59 19.88 5.53 17.72
CA GLU A 59 21.12 6.30 17.91
C GLU A 59 21.06 7.36 19.03
N LEU A 60 19.94 7.49 19.75
CA LEU A 60 19.86 8.38 20.93
C LEU A 60 20.34 7.64 22.19
N PRO A 61 21.35 8.16 22.91
CA PRO A 61 21.82 7.57 24.17
C PRO A 61 20.79 7.66 25.30
#